data_AF-A0A2V6V3S4-F1
#
_entry.id   AF-A0A2V6V3S4-F1
#
_cell.length_a   1.000
_cell.length_b   1.000
_cell.length_c   1.000
_cell.angle_alpha   90.00
_cell.angle_beta   90.00
_cell.angle_gamma   90.00
#
_symmetry.space_group_name_H-M   'P 1'
#
loop_
_entity.id
_entity.type
_entity.pdbx_description
1 polymer ?
#
loop_
_entity_poly.entity_id
_entity_poly.type
_entity_poly.pdbx_seq_one_letter_code
_entity_poly.pdbx_strand_id
1 'polypeptide(L)' 'MSAVPEGLNPRIESREIVFDASVDLVTPFLKLATVSRGGAGHMTFASDEGPSLGGLGSAPTPLMYFSAALAF' A
#
# COMPACT_ATOMS: atom_id res chain seq x y z
N MET A 1 -19.33 33.36 3.51
CA MET A 1 -18.40 32.61 4.38
C MET A 1 -17.84 31.48 3.54
N SER A 2 -16.51 31.40 3.37
CA SER A 2 -15.86 30.35 2.57
C SER A 2 -16.00 29.02 3.30
N ALA A 3 -16.61 28.01 2.68
CA ALA A 3 -16.66 26.68 3.25
C ALA A 3 -15.22 26.15 3.34
N VAL A 4 -14.82 25.69 4.53
CA VAL A 4 -13.52 25.04 4.71
C VAL A 4 -13.51 23.76 3.88
N PRO A 5 -12.49 23.50 3.04
CA PRO A 5 -12.45 22.28 2.23
C PRO A 5 -12.50 21.03 3.12
N GLU A 6 -13.15 19.98 2.61
CA GLU A 6 -13.18 18.68 3.26
C GLU A 6 -11.73 18.22 3.53
N GLY A 7 -11.42 17.89 4.80
CA GLY A 7 -10.05 17.58 5.19
C GLY A 7 -9.35 18.64 6.06
N LEU A 8 -9.73 19.91 5.92
CA LEU A 8 -8.96 21.05 6.46
C LEU A 8 -9.62 21.75 7.66
N ASN A 9 -10.58 21.12 8.32
CA ASN A 9 -11.18 21.68 9.53
C ASN A 9 -10.15 21.67 10.68
N PRO A 10 -9.69 22.85 11.16
CA PRO A 10 -8.64 22.96 12.18
C PRO A 10 -9.08 22.50 13.57
N ARG A 11 -10.37 22.20 13.76
CA ARG A 11 -10.90 21.61 15.00
C ARG A 11 -10.82 20.08 15.03
N ILE A 12 -10.44 19.45 13.91
CA ILE A 12 -10.25 18.00 13.87
C ILE A 12 -8.85 17.70 14.39
N GLU A 13 -8.77 17.29 15.65
CA GLU A 13 -7.51 16.95 16.33
C GLU A 13 -7.07 15.50 16.09
N SER A 14 -8.00 14.62 15.69
CA SER A 14 -7.72 13.23 15.34
C SER A 14 -8.64 12.73 14.23
N ARG A 15 -8.14 11.76 13.45
CA ARG A 15 -8.92 11.02 12.45
C ARG A 15 -8.54 9.55 12.52
N GLU A 16 -9.54 8.70 12.50
CA GLU A 16 -9.35 7.29 12.22
C GLU A 16 -9.36 7.07 10.71
N ILE A 17 -8.32 6.44 10.19
CA ILE A 17 -8.23 6.04 8.79
C ILE A 17 -7.99 4.54 8.78
N VAL A 18 -8.99 3.80 8.31
CA VAL A 18 -8.93 2.34 8.22
C VAL A 18 -8.50 1.95 6.81
N PHE A 19 -7.48 1.12 6.74
CA PHE A 19 -7.04 0.46 5.52
C PHE A 19 -7.25 -1.05 5.68
N ASP A 20 -7.95 -1.64 4.72
CA ASP A 20 -8.10 -3.08 4.61
C ASP A 20 -7.06 -3.59 3.62
N ALA A 21 -6.22 -4.52 4.06
CA ALA A 21 -5.19 -5.13 3.23
C ALA A 21 -5.39 -6.65 3.13
N SER A 22 -5.32 -7.18 1.92
CA SER A 22 -5.36 -8.62 1.63
C SER A 22 -4.16 -9.03 0.77
N VAL A 23 -3.77 -10.30 0.88
CA VAL A 23 -2.72 -10.90 0.03
C VAL A 23 -3.21 -12.27 -0.43
N ASP A 24 -3.34 -12.45 -1.75
CA ASP A 24 -4.00 -13.63 -2.32
C ASP A 24 -3.01 -14.60 -2.97
N LEU A 25 -2.06 -14.09 -3.75
CA LEU A 25 -1.09 -14.89 -4.51
C LEU A 25 0.20 -15.12 -3.72
N VAL A 26 0.15 -15.75 -2.56
CA VAL A 26 1.34 -15.99 -1.72
C VAL A 26 2.10 -17.23 -2.20
N THR A 27 2.92 -17.07 -3.22
CA THR A 27 3.96 -18.07 -3.53
C THR A 27 5.26 -17.67 -2.81
N PRO A 28 6.29 -18.54 -2.79
CA PRO A 28 7.59 -18.15 -2.24
C PRO A 28 8.13 -16.86 -2.87
N PHE A 29 7.92 -16.67 -4.18
CA PHE A 29 8.55 -15.58 -4.93
C PHE A 29 7.59 -14.47 -5.33
N LEU A 30 6.38 -14.80 -5.77
CA LEU A 30 5.36 -13.84 -6.20
C LEU A 30 4.33 -13.62 -5.10
N LYS A 31 3.92 -12.35 -4.93
CA LYS A 31 2.88 -11.89 -4.01
C LYS A 31 2.02 -10.83 -4.72
N LEU A 32 0.68 -10.93 -4.62
CA LEU A 32 -0.22 -9.83 -4.95
C LEU A 32 -0.88 -9.34 -3.66
N ALA A 33 -0.61 -8.09 -3.31
CA ALA A 33 -1.21 -7.42 -2.16
C ALA A 33 -2.17 -6.34 -2.66
N THR A 34 -3.38 -6.29 -2.12
CA THR A 34 -4.36 -5.24 -2.42
C THR A 34 -4.71 -4.51 -1.13
N VAL A 35 -4.68 -3.18 -1.17
CA VAL A 35 -5.12 -2.31 -0.09
C VAL A 35 -6.30 -1.48 -0.55
N SER A 36 -7.27 -1.27 0.33
CA SER A 36 -8.39 -0.34 0.11
C SER A 36 -8.63 0.52 1.34
N ARG A 37 -9.19 1.73 1.15
CA ARG A 37 -9.53 2.63 2.24
C ARG A 37 -11.04 2.61 2.48
N GLY A 38 -11.52 1.67 3.29
CA GLY A 38 -12.93 1.57 3.65
C GLY A 38 -13.87 1.51 2.45
N GLY A 39 -13.53 0.71 1.43
CA GLY A 39 -14.31 0.59 0.19
C GLY A 39 -14.13 1.73 -0.83
N ALA A 40 -13.38 2.80 -0.50
CA ALA A 40 -13.07 3.90 -1.41
C ALA A 40 -11.63 3.78 -1.95
N GLY A 41 -11.52 3.48 -3.25
CA GLY A 41 -10.23 3.30 -3.93
C GLY A 41 -9.53 2.00 -3.52
N HIS A 42 -8.88 1.35 -4.49
CA HIS A 42 -8.02 0.20 -4.23
C HIS A 42 -6.68 0.39 -4.95
N MET A 43 -5.63 -0.15 -4.36
CA MET A 43 -4.31 -0.22 -4.98
C MET A 43 -3.78 -1.64 -4.83
N THR A 44 -3.32 -2.21 -5.95
CA THR A 44 -2.74 -3.54 -5.99
C THR A 44 -1.26 -3.46 -6.30
N PHE A 45 -0.46 -4.19 -5.54
CA PHE A 45 0.99 -4.29 -5.65
C PHE A 45 1.35 -5.72 -6.02
N ALA A 46 2.12 -5.86 -7.10
CA ALA A 46 2.81 -7.10 -7.40
C ALA A 46 4.20 -7.05 -6.77
N SER A 47 4.63 -8.13 -6.13
CA SER A 47 5.98 -8.26 -5.59
C SER A 47 6.61 -9.57 -6.03
N ASP A 48 7.89 -9.50 -6.40
CA ASP A 48 8.72 -10.63 -6.80
C ASP A 48 10.06 -10.56 -6.05
N GLU A 49 10.54 -11.67 -5.46
CA GLU A 49 11.80 -11.69 -4.68
C GLU A 49 13.07 -11.39 -5.51
N GLY A 50 12.96 -11.38 -6.84
CA GLY A 50 14.04 -11.08 -7.77
C GLY A 50 14.93 -12.30 -8.09
N PRO A 51 15.71 -12.23 -9.19
CA PRO A 51 16.49 -13.38 -9.68
C PRO A 51 17.51 -13.93 -8.68
N SER A 52 18.05 -13.09 -7.81
CA SER A 52 19.02 -13.50 -6.78
C SER A 52 18.45 -14.45 -5.74
N LEU A 53 17.12 -14.48 -5.58
CA LEU A 53 16.41 -15.34 -4.64
C LEU A 53 15.53 -16.38 -5.35
N GLY A 54 15.64 -16.52 -6.67
CA GLY A 54 14.83 -17.46 -7.47
C GLY A 54 13.51 -16.90 -7.98
N GLY A 55 13.27 -15.60 -7.82
CA GLY A 55 12.16 -14.87 -8.44
C GLY A 55 12.40 -14.57 -9.92
N LEU A 56 11.35 -14.12 -10.61
CA LEU A 56 11.39 -13.81 -12.04
C LEU A 56 11.92 -12.39 -12.32
N GLY A 57 12.05 -11.53 -11.31
CA GLY A 57 12.41 -10.12 -11.48
C GLY A 57 11.32 -9.31 -12.20
N SER A 58 10.08 -9.78 -12.19
CA SER A 58 8.95 -9.18 -12.89
C SER A 58 8.27 -8.04 -12.11
N ALA A 59 8.64 -7.86 -10.85
CA ALA A 59 8.11 -6.83 -9.95
C ALA A 59 9.16 -6.43 -8.90
N PRO A 60 8.98 -5.30 -8.18
CA PRO A 60 9.86 -4.92 -7.08
C PRO A 60 9.86 -5.95 -5.93
N THR A 61 11.00 -6.07 -5.26
CA THR A 61 11.13 -6.98 -4.11
C THR A 61 10.38 -6.44 -2.89
N PRO A 62 9.99 -7.31 -1.94
CA PRO A 62 9.37 -6.84 -0.69
C PRO A 62 10.23 -5.83 0.05
N LEU A 63 11.55 -6.01 0.01
CA LEU A 63 12.50 -5.08 0.62
C LEU A 63 12.48 -3.71 -0.08
N MET A 64 12.36 -3.66 -1.41
CA MET A 64 12.23 -2.39 -2.15
C MET A 64 10.96 -1.63 -1.73
N TYR A 65 9.82 -2.30 -1.58
CA TYR A 65 8.58 -1.68 -1.09
C TYR A 65 8.74 -1.17 0.35
N PHE A 66 9.35 -1.95 1.23
CA PHE A 66 9.61 -1.54 2.61
C PHE A 66 10.53 -0.31 2.68
N SER A 67 11.62 -0.30 1.91
CA SER A 67 12.52 0.85 1.84
C SER A 67 11.83 2.10 1.29
N ALA A 68 10.98 1.95 0.27
CA ALA A 68 10.19 3.06 -0.26
C ALA A 68 9.21 3.63 0.78
N ALA A 69 8.60 2.78 1.61
CA ALA A 69 7.67 3.21 2.66
C ALA A 69 8.35 3.93 3.83
N LEU A 70 9.62 3.62 4.13
CA LEU A 70 10.39 4.28 5.19
C LEU A 70 11.02 5.60 4.75
N ALA A 71 11.26 5.78 3.46
CA ALA A 71 11.96 6.97 2.94
C ALA A 71 11.10 8.24 2.94
N PHE A 72 9.79 8.13 3.20
CA PHE A 72 8.81 9.21 3.19
C PHE A 72 7.97 9.18 4.47
#